data_AF-A0A7Y9NQP4-F1
#
_entry.id   AF-A0A7Y9NQP4-F1
#
_cell.length_a   1.000
_cell.length_b   1.000
_cell.length_c   1.000
_cell.angle_alpha   90.00
_cell.angle_beta   90.00
_cell.angle_gamma   90.00
#
_symmetry.space_group_name_H-M   'P 1'
#
loop_
_entity.id
_entity.type
_entity.pdbx_description
1 polymer ?
#
loop_
_entity_poly.entity_id
_entity_poly.type
_entity_poly.pdbx_seq_one_letter_code
_entity_poly.pdbx_strand_id
1 'polypeptide(L)'
;MDVYLITAPNGKPPAHPDPNAPESVGGVAWGSAGNIDENRGMLWPAGINAVRSIDLINGTVDDFCHMLEQGLDQPLINETHLDGKFDFQVRADEGQQNNFTERLRTQLNLVVTPAQRRVEMLVFTPQ
;
A
#
# COMPACT_ATOMS: atom_id res chain seq x y z
N MET A 1 -16.90 -5.51 -8.44
CA MET A 1 -15.77 -6.28 -7.89
C MET A 1 -15.39 -5.69 -6.55
N ASP A 2 -14.82 -6.50 -5.67
CA ASP A 2 -14.28 -6.02 -4.39
C ASP A 2 -12.94 -5.32 -4.67
N VAL A 3 -12.78 -4.14 -4.10
CA VAL A 3 -11.61 -3.27 -4.25
C VAL A 3 -11.27 -2.63 -2.92
N TYR A 4 -10.06 -2.10 -2.81
CA TYR A 4 -9.69 -1.18 -1.76
C TYR A 4 -9.67 0.25 -2.30
N LEU A 5 -10.19 1.21 -1.53
CA LEU A 5 -10.08 2.63 -1.83
C LEU A 5 -9.04 3.26 -0.91
N ILE A 6 -8.09 4.00 -1.47
CA ILE A 6 -7.21 4.89 -0.72
C ILE A 6 -7.77 6.31 -0.81
N THR A 7 -8.00 6.91 0.35
CA THR A 7 -8.47 8.30 0.47
C THR A 7 -7.58 9.08 1.43
N ALA A 8 -7.52 10.40 1.25
CA ALA A 8 -6.81 11.32 2.14
C ALA A 8 -7.81 12.29 2.79
N PRO A 9 -8.66 11.84 3.74
CA PRO A 9 -9.79 12.63 4.24
C PRO A 9 -9.36 13.92 4.96
N ASN A 10 -8.11 13.98 5.43
CA ASN A 10 -7.55 15.17 6.09
C ASN A 10 -6.80 16.09 5.11
N GLY A 11 -6.72 15.74 3.81
CA GLY A 11 -6.10 16.55 2.75
C GLY A 11 -4.61 16.85 2.95
N LYS A 12 -3.95 16.23 3.93
CA LYS A 12 -2.52 16.44 4.21
C LYS A 12 -1.70 15.41 3.45
N PRO A 13 -0.71 15.84 2.66
CA PRO A 13 0.13 14.90 1.93
C PRO A 13 0.95 14.04 2.89
N PRO A 14 1.24 12.78 2.52
CA PRO A 14 2.16 11.91 3.23
C PRO A 14 3.58 12.48 3.09
N ALA A 15 4.02 13.22 4.10
CA ALA A 15 5.36 13.83 4.20
C ALA A 15 5.73 14.83 3.09
N HIS A 16 6.84 15.55 3.31
CA HIS A 16 7.29 16.64 2.46
C HIS A 16 7.72 16.12 1.07
N PRO A 17 7.29 16.76 -0.03
CA PRO A 17 7.86 16.48 -1.34
C PRO A 17 9.34 16.89 -1.34
N ASP A 18 10.26 15.95 -1.58
CA ASP A 18 11.66 16.25 -1.87
C ASP A 18 11.89 16.26 -3.39
N PRO A 19 12.10 17.44 -4.01
CA PRO A 19 12.32 17.55 -5.45
C PRO A 19 13.67 16.99 -5.93
N ASN A 20 14.58 16.58 -5.03
CA ASN A 20 15.94 16.14 -5.37
C ASN A 20 16.25 14.68 -5.02
N ALA A 21 15.25 13.89 -4.61
CA ALA A 21 15.47 12.49 -4.23
C ALA A 21 15.85 11.61 -5.45
N PRO A 22 16.86 10.72 -5.33
CA PRO A 22 17.27 9.81 -6.41
C PRO A 22 16.13 8.88 -6.85
N GLU A 23 16.26 8.32 -8.05
CA GLU A 23 15.22 7.46 -8.65
C GLU A 23 14.85 6.26 -7.75
N SER A 24 13.55 5.96 -7.75
CA SER A 24 12.86 5.06 -6.81
C SER A 24 13.51 3.67 -6.68
N VAL A 25 13.78 3.28 -5.43
CA VAL A 25 14.01 1.89 -5.01
C VAL A 25 13.03 1.64 -3.85
N GLY A 26 11.83 1.18 -4.18
CA GLY A 26 10.77 0.89 -3.20
C GLY A 26 10.65 -0.61 -2.92
N GLY A 27 10.23 -0.97 -1.70
CA GLY A 27 10.07 -2.36 -1.27
C GLY A 27 8.90 -2.54 -0.29
N VAL A 28 8.26 -3.71 -0.36
CA VAL A 28 7.20 -4.14 0.56
C VAL A 28 7.63 -5.38 1.33
N ALA A 29 7.50 -5.35 2.65
CA ALA A 29 7.69 -6.53 3.49
C ALA A 29 6.34 -7.02 4.01
N TRP A 30 6.06 -8.30 3.73
CA TRP A 30 4.84 -8.99 4.16
C TRP A 30 5.16 -9.93 5.31
N GLY A 31 4.30 -9.99 6.32
CA GLY A 31 4.50 -10.93 7.42
C GLY A 31 3.25 -11.14 8.25
N SER A 32 2.92 -12.41 8.50
CA SER A 32 1.85 -12.78 9.43
C SER A 32 2.27 -12.50 10.87
N ALA A 33 1.32 -12.15 11.74
CA ALA A 33 1.56 -12.06 13.19
C ALA A 33 1.68 -13.48 13.77
N GLY A 34 2.85 -14.09 13.62
CA GLY A 34 3.21 -15.40 14.12
C GLY A 34 4.54 -15.81 13.49
N ASN A 35 5.55 -16.03 14.33
CA ASN A 35 6.93 -16.50 14.05
C ASN A 35 7.43 -16.36 12.60
N ILE A 36 8.45 -15.52 12.42
CA ILE A 36 9.22 -15.35 11.19
C ILE A 36 9.93 -16.69 10.90
N ASP A 37 9.32 -17.54 10.08
CA ASP A 37 10.00 -18.64 9.42
C ASP A 37 10.42 -18.13 8.04
N GLU A 38 11.71 -17.86 7.90
CA GLU A 38 12.38 -17.30 6.72
C GLU A 38 12.33 -18.24 5.50
N ASN A 39 11.67 -19.41 5.60
CA ASN A 39 11.74 -20.48 4.62
C ASN A 39 10.39 -20.95 4.05
N ARG A 40 9.30 -20.17 4.19
CA ARG A 40 8.01 -20.47 3.53
C ARG A 40 7.76 -19.52 2.36
N GLY A 41 8.09 -20.01 1.17
CA GLY A 41 7.74 -19.38 -0.10
C GLY A 41 6.24 -19.05 -0.21
N MET A 42 5.98 -17.93 -0.90
CA MET A 42 4.72 -17.51 -1.52
C MET A 42 3.43 -17.99 -0.83
N LEU A 43 2.95 -17.21 0.14
CA LEU A 43 1.54 -17.22 0.55
C LEU A 43 0.89 -15.92 0.07
N TRP A 44 0.35 -15.94 -1.15
CA TRP A 44 -0.65 -15.00 -1.66
C TRP A 44 -2.08 -15.45 -1.25
N PRO A 45 -3.08 -14.56 -1.16
CA PRO A 45 -3.04 -13.16 -0.73
C PRO A 45 -3.24 -13.07 0.78
N ALA A 46 -2.37 -12.32 1.45
CA ALA A 46 -2.55 -11.99 2.86
C ALA A 46 -3.36 -10.69 2.94
N GLY A 47 -4.39 -10.63 3.80
CA GLY A 47 -5.21 -9.43 3.93
C GLY A 47 -4.36 -8.19 4.25
N ILE A 48 -4.86 -6.99 3.97
CA ILE A 48 -4.10 -5.73 4.06
C ILE A 48 -3.33 -5.49 5.37
N ASN A 49 -3.80 -6.06 6.48
CA ASN A 49 -3.11 -6.02 7.76
C ASN A 49 -1.92 -6.99 7.88
N ALA A 50 -1.54 -7.70 6.83
CA ALA A 50 -0.32 -8.51 6.75
C ALA A 50 0.89 -7.74 6.21
N VAL A 51 0.67 -6.54 5.63
CA VAL A 51 1.75 -5.62 5.26
C VAL A 51 2.46 -5.17 6.52
N ARG A 52 3.76 -5.46 6.65
CA ARG A 52 4.55 -5.03 7.81
C ARG A 52 5.25 -3.72 7.52
N SER A 53 5.88 -3.59 6.36
CA SER A 53 6.48 -2.33 5.94
C SER A 53 6.28 -2.05 4.47
N ILE A 54 6.23 -0.76 4.16
CA ILE A 54 6.35 -0.20 2.82
C ILE A 54 7.36 0.94 2.92
N ASP A 55 8.35 0.90 2.06
CA ASP A 55 9.26 2.00 1.83
C ASP A 55 9.17 2.33 0.33
N LEU A 56 8.63 3.50 0.00
CA LEU A 56 8.60 4.06 -1.34
C LEU A 56 9.08 5.50 -1.25
N ILE A 57 10.18 5.80 -1.94
CA ILE A 57 10.82 7.12 -1.93
C ILE A 57 10.53 7.78 -3.28
N ASN A 58 10.16 9.05 -3.26
CA ASN A 58 9.90 9.87 -4.44
C ASN A 58 8.87 9.23 -5.42
N GLY A 59 7.83 8.60 -4.86
CA GLY A 59 6.79 7.90 -5.62
C GLY A 59 5.48 8.68 -5.67
N THR A 60 4.64 8.39 -6.64
CA THR A 60 3.25 8.88 -6.67
C THR A 60 2.35 8.02 -5.77
N VAL A 61 1.14 8.51 -5.46
CA VAL A 61 0.13 7.68 -4.77
C VAL A 61 -0.27 6.49 -5.64
N ASP A 62 -0.23 6.62 -6.96
CA ASP A 62 -0.50 5.51 -7.86
C ASP A 62 0.61 4.44 -7.79
N ASP A 63 1.89 4.83 -7.75
CA ASP A 63 3.00 3.89 -7.54
C ASP A 63 2.83 3.12 -6.22
N PHE A 64 2.40 3.83 -5.16
CA PHE A 64 2.09 3.23 -3.88
C PHE A 64 0.91 2.23 -3.97
N CYS A 65 -0.16 2.58 -4.70
CA CYS A 65 -1.29 1.69 -4.93
C CYS A 65 -0.86 0.42 -5.67
N HIS A 66 -0.14 0.55 -6.79
CA HIS A 66 0.32 -0.61 -7.58
C HIS A 66 1.20 -1.56 -6.75
N MET A 67 2.05 -1.01 -5.88
CA MET A 67 2.90 -1.82 -5.00
C MET A 67 2.08 -2.63 -3.99
N LEU A 68 0.97 -2.08 -3.50
CA LEU A 68 0.03 -2.76 -2.62
C LEU A 68 -0.82 -3.80 -3.38
N GLU A 69 -1.31 -3.47 -4.58
CA GLU A 69 -2.09 -4.38 -5.43
C GLU A 69 -1.35 -5.70 -5.66
N GLN A 70 -0.05 -5.62 -5.94
CA GLN A 70 0.80 -6.79 -6.20
C GLN A 70 0.82 -7.82 -5.06
N GLY A 71 0.67 -7.38 -3.80
CA GLY A 71 0.65 -8.30 -2.67
C GLY A 71 -0.74 -8.60 -2.08
N LEU A 72 -1.74 -7.77 -2.37
CA LEU A 72 -3.12 -8.00 -1.95
C LEU A 72 -3.91 -8.87 -2.92
N ASP A 73 -3.45 -8.99 -4.17
CA ASP A 73 -4.20 -9.63 -5.26
C ASP A 73 -5.62 -9.03 -5.42
N GLN A 74 -5.75 -7.75 -5.07
CA GLN A 74 -6.98 -6.99 -5.14
C GLN A 74 -6.70 -5.57 -5.66
N PRO A 75 -7.54 -5.03 -6.55
CA PRO A 75 -7.34 -3.68 -7.07
C PRO A 75 -7.46 -2.62 -5.98
N LEU A 76 -6.57 -1.62 -6.04
CA LEU A 76 -6.58 -0.42 -5.22
C LEU A 76 -6.87 0.80 -6.08
N ILE A 77 -7.89 1.55 -5.69
CA ILE A 77 -8.27 2.78 -6.38
C ILE A 77 -7.80 3.97 -5.55
N ASN A 78 -7.00 4.82 -6.19
CA ASN A 78 -6.57 6.10 -5.64
C ASN A 78 -7.70 7.15 -5.76
N GLU A 79 -8.30 7.52 -4.64
CA GLU A 79 -9.28 8.61 -4.50
C GLU A 79 -8.72 9.72 -3.57
N THR A 80 -7.39 9.86 -3.50
CA THR A 80 -6.74 10.86 -2.63
C THR A 80 -6.76 12.27 -3.21
N HIS A 81 -6.79 12.38 -4.55
CA HIS A 81 -6.58 13.63 -5.29
C HIS A 81 -5.27 14.35 -4.94
N LEU A 82 -4.26 13.59 -4.46
CA LEU A 82 -2.93 14.13 -4.17
C LEU A 82 -2.05 14.00 -5.42
N ASP A 83 -1.67 15.14 -5.98
CA ASP A 83 -0.73 15.21 -7.09
C ASP A 83 0.70 15.45 -6.60
N GLY A 84 1.68 14.82 -7.24
CA GLY A 84 3.10 14.98 -6.94
C GLY A 84 3.78 13.69 -6.49
N LYS A 85 5.02 13.84 -6.02
CA LYS A 85 5.84 12.75 -5.51
C LYS A 85 6.03 12.89 -4.01
N PHE A 86 5.99 11.76 -3.32
CA PHE A 86 5.99 11.67 -1.87
C PHE A 86 6.87 10.52 -1.40
N ASP A 87 7.29 10.62 -0.14
CA ASP A 87 7.98 9.56 0.56
C ASP A 87 6.97 8.82 1.45
N PHE A 88 6.64 7.60 1.06
CA PHE A 88 5.78 6.69 1.83
C PHE A 88 6.67 5.75 2.61
N GLN A 89 6.78 6.00 3.92
CA GLN A 89 7.45 5.10 4.84
C GLN A 89 6.46 4.68 5.92
N VAL A 90 6.14 3.39 5.93
CA VAL A 90 5.29 2.76 6.94
C VAL A 90 6.01 1.55 7.45
N ARG A 91 6.21 1.47 8.77
CA ARG A 91 6.83 0.29 9.40
C ARG A 91 6.02 -0.15 10.60
N ALA A 92 5.88 -1.46 10.77
CA ALA A 92 5.35 -2.05 11.98
C ALA A 92 6.40 -1.97 13.09
N ASP A 93 5.99 -1.57 14.29
CA ASP A 93 6.85 -1.65 15.47
C ASP A 93 7.09 -3.11 15.86
N GLU A 94 8.30 -3.41 16.33
CA GLU A 94 8.66 -4.76 16.76
C GLU A 94 7.74 -5.25 17.90
N GLY A 95 7.13 -6.41 17.71
CA GLY A 95 6.26 -7.05 18.72
C GLY A 95 4.82 -6.55 18.78
N GLN A 96 4.43 -5.57 17.96
CA GLN A 96 3.03 -5.10 17.89
C GLN A 96 2.19 -5.97 16.94
N GLN A 97 0.90 -6.09 17.25
CA GLN A 97 -0.06 -6.73 16.35
C GLN A 97 -0.10 -5.95 15.04
N ASN A 98 0.03 -6.65 13.91
CA ASN A 98 0.13 -5.98 12.62
C ASN A 98 -1.22 -5.34 12.26
N ASN A 99 -1.30 -4.00 12.36
CA ASN A 99 -2.47 -3.22 11.95
C ASN A 99 -2.05 -2.13 10.95
N PHE A 100 -1.80 -2.55 9.71
CA PHE A 100 -1.30 -1.65 8.67
C PHE A 100 -2.27 -0.51 8.34
N THR A 101 -3.58 -0.79 8.32
CA THR A 101 -4.60 0.23 8.05
C THR A 101 -4.60 1.37 9.07
N GLU A 102 -4.40 1.06 10.35
CA GLU A 102 -4.21 2.08 11.39
C GLU A 102 -2.90 2.86 11.22
N ARG A 103 -1.81 2.19 10.83
CA ARG A 103 -0.53 2.86 10.57
C ARG A 103 -0.62 3.83 9.41
N LEU A 104 -1.29 3.47 8.32
CA LEU A 104 -1.54 4.41 7.20
C LEU A 104 -2.30 5.65 7.66
N ARG A 105 -3.33 5.47 8.49
CA ARG A 105 -4.13 6.57 9.00
C ARG A 105 -3.33 7.49 9.90
N THR A 106 -2.51 6.93 10.78
CA THR A 106 -1.78 7.68 11.82
C THR A 106 -0.48 8.30 11.31
N GLN A 107 0.29 7.56 10.49
CA GLN A 107 1.59 8.00 9.98
C GLN A 107 1.46 8.84 8.71
N LEU A 108 0.57 8.44 7.80
CA LEU A 108 0.47 9.05 6.47
C LEU A 108 -0.83 9.84 6.24
N ASN A 109 -1.76 9.85 7.19
CA ASN A 109 -3.12 10.40 7.02
C ASN A 109 -3.90 9.79 5.84
N LEU A 110 -3.52 8.58 5.43
CA LEU A 110 -4.20 7.82 4.38
C LEU A 110 -5.14 6.80 4.99
N VAL A 111 -6.32 6.67 4.41
CA VAL A 111 -7.33 5.72 4.85
C VAL A 111 -7.59 4.72 3.75
N VAL A 112 -7.38 3.43 4.04
CA VAL A 112 -7.77 2.34 3.17
C VAL A 112 -9.10 1.77 3.64
N THR A 113 -10.07 1.66 2.74
CA THR A 113 -11.37 1.04 3.03
C THR A 113 -11.74 0.01 1.98
N PRO A 114 -12.26 -1.17 2.37
CA PRO A 114 -12.84 -2.09 1.41
C PRO A 114 -14.12 -1.48 0.82
N ALA A 115 -14.30 -1.61 -0.49
CA ALA A 115 -15.46 -1.10 -1.20
C ALA A 115 -15.85 -2.04 -2.35
N GLN A 116 -17.08 -1.87 -2.84
CA GLN A 116 -17.53 -2.50 -4.07
C GLN A 116 -17.67 -1.46 -5.16
N ARG A 117 -16.94 -1.65 -6.27
CA ARG A 117 -17.00 -0.76 -7.42
C ARG A 117 -17.39 -1.53 -8.69
N ARG A 118 -18.14 -0.85 -9.56
CA ARG A 118 -18.32 -1.29 -10.95
C ARG A 118 -17.08 -0.81 -11.71
N VAL A 119 -16.12 -1.70 -11.90
CA VAL A 119 -14.93 -1.41 -12.69
C VAL A 119 -15.01 -2.23 -13.95
N GLU A 120 -14.83 -1.55 -15.09
CA GLU A 120 -14.75 -2.21 -16.39
C GLU A 120 -13.36 -2.85 -16.50
N MET A 121 -13.32 -4.19 -16.45
CA MET A 121 -12.07 -4.94 -16.54
C MET A 121 -11.88 -5.42 -17.98
N LEU A 122 -10.78 -5.02 -18.61
CA LEU A 122 -10.35 -5.59 -19.89
C LEU A 122 -9.62 -6.91 -19.62
N VAL A 123 -10.25 -8.03 -19.97
CA VAL A 123 -9.64 -9.36 -19.87
C VAL A 123 -8.94 -9.69 -21.18
N PHE A 124 -7.60 -9.77 -21.15
CA PHE A 124 -6.83 -10.23 -22.30
C PHE A 124 -6.64 -11.75 -22.24
N THR A 125 -7.01 -12.46 -23.30
CA THR A 125 -6.73 -13.89 -23.47
C THR A 125 -5.58 -14.03 -24.46
N PRO A 126 -4.37 -14.42 -24.02
CA PRO A 126 -3.28 -14.70 -24.95
C PRO A 126 -3.63 -15.93 -25.82
N GLN A 127 -3.41 -15.82 -27.13
CA GLN A 127 -3.58 -16.93 -28.09
C GLN A 127 -2.32 -17.81 -28.19
#